data_AF-A0A316M901-F1
#
_entry.id   AF-A0A316M901-F1
#
_cell.length_a   1.000
_cell.length_b   1.000
_cell.length_c   1.000
_cell.angle_alpha   90.00
_cell.angle_beta   90.00
_cell.angle_gamma   90.00
#
_symmetry.space_group_name_H-M   'P 1'
#
loop_
_entity.id
_entity.type
_entity.pdbx_description
1 polymer ?
#
loop_
_entity_poly.entity_id
_entity_poly.type
_entity_poly.pdbx_seq_one_letter_code
_entity_poly.pdbx_strand_id
1 'polypeptide(L)'
;MASIRLLTYTVTSDGNKWGIAGVWAHGGFRAVAVSDGTLKSSTYIGLWSDVFKTNLGWMHVKSPSVIASMNNQWIVWGSGSQTDNDGMYAFNWSRSEVKYLGACEGYARPTIASDSNVVRVPTDNDSGPAVRFNVGSLD
;
A
#
# COMPACT_ATOMS: atom_id res chain seq x y z
N MET A 1 -19.15 26.87 6.26
CA MET A 1 -17.78 26.73 5.71
C MET A 1 -17.07 25.69 6.58
N ALA A 2 -16.79 24.49 6.04
CA ALA A 2 -16.11 23.44 6.78
C ALA A 2 -14.59 23.65 6.65
N SER A 3 -13.90 23.77 7.78
CA SER A 3 -12.43 23.79 7.84
C SER A 3 -11.96 22.39 8.18
N ILE A 4 -11.20 21.77 7.27
CA ILE A 4 -10.38 20.60 7.61
C ILE A 4 -9.14 21.16 8.29
N ARG A 5 -9.01 20.92 9.60
CA ARG A 5 -7.72 21.08 10.29
C ARG A 5 -6.93 19.79 10.05
N LEU A 6 -5.85 19.88 9.27
CA LEU A 6 -4.86 18.82 9.19
C LEU A 6 -4.15 18.72 10.54
N LEU A 7 -4.59 17.79 11.37
CA LEU A 7 -3.78 17.30 12.49
C LEU A 7 -2.69 16.44 11.88
N THR A 8 -1.47 16.98 11.78
CA THR A 8 -0.31 16.19 11.37
C THR A 8 0.03 15.25 12.53
N TYR A 9 -0.39 14.00 12.43
CA TYR A 9 0.05 12.95 13.34
C TYR A 9 1.47 12.52 12.94
N THR A 10 2.45 13.04 13.68
CA THR A 10 3.85 12.62 13.57
C THR A 10 4.17 11.59 14.64
N VAL A 11 4.74 10.45 14.22
CA VAL A 11 5.40 9.48 15.08
C VAL A 11 6.86 9.90 15.21
N THR A 12 7.37 9.99 16.44
CA THR A 12 8.79 10.30 16.67
C THR A 12 9.51 9.07 17.19
N SER A 13 10.65 8.75 16.59
CA SER A 13 11.54 7.67 17.04
C SER A 13 12.99 8.14 16.85
N ASP A 14 13.79 8.07 17.91
CA ASP A 14 15.22 8.44 17.92
C ASP A 14 15.52 9.83 17.35
N GLY A 15 14.65 10.82 17.63
CA GLY A 15 14.78 12.19 17.13
C GLY A 15 14.33 12.40 15.68
N ASN A 16 14.02 11.31 14.96
CA ASN A 16 13.44 11.38 13.61
C ASN A 16 11.93 11.56 13.68
N LYS A 17 11.39 12.37 12.76
CA LYS A 17 9.95 12.58 12.59
C LYS A 17 9.46 11.72 11.44
N TRP A 18 8.48 10.89 11.72
CA TRP A 18 7.78 10.05 10.77
C TRP A 18 6.34 10.56 10.64
N GLY A 19 5.89 10.82 9.42
CA GLY A 19 4.50 11.13 9.13
C GLY A 19 3.71 9.89 8.76
N ILE A 20 2.40 9.91 9.00
CA ILE A 20 1.48 8.94 8.41
C ILE A 20 1.42 9.18 6.90
N ALA A 21 1.85 8.19 6.12
CA ALA A 21 1.84 8.20 4.66
C ALA A 21 0.57 7.56 4.06
N GLY A 22 -0.15 6.76 4.87
CA GLY A 22 -1.42 6.18 4.45
C GLY A 22 -2.08 5.35 5.56
N VAL A 23 -3.40 5.24 5.49
CA VAL A 23 -4.21 4.46 6.43
C VAL A 23 -5.25 3.69 5.62
N TRP A 24 -5.33 2.39 5.84
CA TRP A 24 -6.32 1.51 5.22
C TRP A 24 -7.03 0.68 6.28
N ALA A 25 -8.32 0.48 6.08
CA ALA A 25 -9.16 -0.28 6.98
C ALA A 25 -10.26 -1.01 6.19
N HIS A 26 -10.45 -2.28 6.50
CA HIS A 26 -11.53 -3.09 5.97
C HIS A 26 -11.83 -4.22 6.96
N GLY A 27 -13.11 -4.37 7.35
CA GLY A 27 -13.52 -5.32 8.38
C GLY A 27 -12.68 -5.19 9.66
N GLY A 28 -12.09 -6.31 10.10
CA GLY A 28 -11.22 -6.39 11.28
C GLY A 28 -9.76 -5.94 11.06
N PHE A 29 -9.35 -5.68 9.82
CA PHE A 29 -7.94 -5.43 9.49
C PHE A 29 -7.62 -3.95 9.33
N ARG A 30 -6.41 -3.56 9.72
CA ARG A 30 -5.88 -2.20 9.64
C ARG A 30 -4.46 -2.23 9.08
N ALA A 31 -4.14 -1.27 8.22
CA ALA A 31 -2.78 -1.02 7.78
C ALA A 31 -2.47 0.48 7.92
N VAL A 32 -1.28 0.79 8.43
CA VAL A 32 -0.81 2.17 8.58
C VAL A 32 0.59 2.25 8.01
N ALA A 33 0.75 3.11 7.01
CA ALA A 33 2.05 3.45 6.43
C ALA A 33 2.64 4.66 7.13
N VAL A 34 3.92 4.59 7.45
CA VAL A 34 4.71 5.70 7.98
C VAL A 34 5.95 5.92 7.10
N SER A 35 6.28 7.19 6.86
CA SER A 35 7.46 7.61 6.09
C SER A 35 8.02 8.86 6.75
N ASP A 36 9.34 9.06 6.70
CA ASP A 36 9.98 10.29 7.19
C ASP A 36 9.72 11.50 6.24
N GLY A 37 9.08 11.26 5.09
CA GLY A 37 8.64 12.29 4.15
C GLY A 37 9.70 12.80 3.16
N THR A 38 10.91 12.24 3.13
CA THR A 38 11.91 12.63 2.11
C THR A 38 11.80 11.78 0.83
N LEU A 39 12.36 12.26 -0.29
CA LEU A 39 12.32 11.53 -1.56
C LEU A 39 13.25 10.32 -1.61
N LYS A 40 14.24 10.25 -0.70
CA LYS A 40 15.15 9.10 -0.57
C LYS A 40 14.63 8.04 0.41
N SER A 41 13.42 8.26 0.92
CA SER A 41 12.90 7.55 2.07
C SER A 41 12.22 6.27 1.68
N SER A 42 12.17 5.38 2.65
CA SER A 42 11.32 4.21 2.58
C SER A 42 10.08 4.42 3.41
N THR A 43 9.02 3.72 3.02
CA THR A 43 7.79 3.63 3.78
C THR A 43 7.76 2.30 4.52
N TYR A 44 7.31 2.32 5.77
CA TYR A 44 7.03 1.12 6.54
C TYR A 44 5.53 0.99 6.73
N ILE A 45 4.97 -0.19 6.40
CA ILE A 45 3.55 -0.48 6.58
C ILE A 45 3.41 -1.44 7.74
N GLY A 46 2.81 -0.98 8.84
CA GLY A 46 2.37 -1.85 9.91
C GLY A 46 1.02 -2.47 9.56
N LEU A 47 0.84 -3.74 9.92
CA LEU A 47 -0.35 -4.54 9.65
C LEU A 47 -0.96 -5.05 10.95
N TRP A 48 -2.29 -4.93 11.10
CA TRP A 48 -3.01 -5.39 12.29
C TRP A 48 -4.33 -6.09 11.98
N SER A 49 -4.68 -7.08 12.81
CA SER A 49 -6.03 -7.66 12.90
C SER A 49 -6.77 -7.20 14.16
N ASP A 50 -8.05 -7.57 14.25
CA ASP A 50 -8.92 -7.33 15.41
C ASP A 50 -8.96 -5.86 15.83
N VAL A 51 -8.88 -4.95 14.85
CA VAL A 51 -8.89 -3.49 15.03
C VAL A 51 -7.74 -3.03 15.93
N PHE A 52 -6.51 -3.19 15.44
CA PHE A 52 -5.24 -2.82 16.11
C PHE A 52 -4.83 -3.67 17.32
N LYS A 53 -5.57 -4.72 17.69
CA LYS A 53 -5.21 -5.57 18.84
C LYS A 53 -4.01 -6.48 18.57
N THR A 54 -3.92 -7.04 17.37
CA THR A 54 -2.87 -8.01 17.02
C THR A 54 -2.02 -7.44 15.89
N ASN A 55 -0.71 -7.25 16.11
CA ASN A 55 0.21 -6.87 15.05
C ASN A 55 0.61 -8.12 14.26
N LEU A 56 0.34 -8.10 12.96
CA LEU A 56 0.69 -9.19 12.04
C LEU A 56 2.12 -9.03 11.49
N GLY A 57 2.65 -7.81 11.53
CA GLY A 57 4.03 -7.51 11.16
C GLY A 57 4.19 -6.12 10.56
N TRP A 58 5.39 -5.90 10.03
CA TRP A 58 5.79 -4.68 9.35
C TRP A 58 6.40 -5.01 7.99
N MET A 59 6.03 -4.24 6.97
CA MET A 59 6.57 -4.37 5.62
C MET A 59 7.41 -3.15 5.28
N HIS A 60 8.63 -3.38 4.79
CA HIS A 60 9.48 -2.32 4.27
C HIS A 60 9.21 -2.14 2.77
N VAL A 61 8.80 -0.94 2.38
CA VAL A 61 8.62 -0.54 1.00
C VAL A 61 9.71 0.47 0.67
N LYS A 62 10.58 0.13 -0.29
CA LYS A 62 11.68 1.00 -0.75
C LYS A 62 11.16 2.14 -1.63
N SER A 63 10.15 2.86 -1.17
CA SER A 63 9.55 3.97 -1.87
C SER A 63 9.09 5.03 -0.86
N PRO A 64 9.23 6.32 -1.18
CA PRO A 64 8.78 7.40 -0.32
C PRO A 64 7.24 7.52 -0.29
N SER A 65 6.56 6.88 -1.24
CA SER A 65 5.10 6.82 -1.34
C SER A 65 4.61 5.38 -1.41
N VAL A 66 3.40 5.16 -0.94
CA VAL A 66 2.71 3.89 -1.13
C VAL A 66 1.23 4.11 -1.35
N ILE A 67 0.67 3.37 -2.31
CA ILE A 67 -0.76 3.30 -2.55
C ILE A 67 -1.16 1.86 -2.31
N ALA A 68 -2.22 1.66 -1.53
CA ALA A 68 -2.76 0.34 -1.25
C ALA A 68 -4.29 0.32 -1.31
N SER A 69 -4.83 -0.87 -1.39
CA SER A 69 -6.25 -1.18 -1.19
C SER A 69 -6.37 -2.55 -0.55
N MET A 70 -7.48 -2.83 0.13
CA MET A 70 -7.62 -4.06 0.91
C MET A 70 -9.06 -4.54 1.00
N ASN A 71 -9.21 -5.83 1.22
CA ASN A 71 -10.44 -6.49 1.60
C ASN A 71 -10.21 -7.35 2.86
N ASN A 72 -11.13 -8.25 3.19
CA ASN A 72 -11.02 -9.12 4.37
C ASN A 72 -10.01 -10.27 4.23
N GLN A 73 -9.39 -10.47 3.07
CA GLN A 73 -8.44 -11.56 2.82
C GLN A 73 -7.04 -11.06 2.43
N TRP A 74 -6.96 -9.89 1.77
CA TRP A 74 -5.73 -9.34 1.23
C TRP A 74 -5.61 -7.83 1.42
N ILE A 75 -4.36 -7.36 1.49
CA ILE A 75 -3.96 -6.00 1.11
C ILE A 75 -3.07 -6.08 -0.12
N VAL A 76 -3.29 -5.21 -1.09
CA VAL A 76 -2.41 -5.03 -2.26
C VAL A 76 -1.80 -3.64 -2.21
N TRP A 77 -0.52 -3.50 -2.60
CA TRP A 77 0.17 -2.23 -2.59
C TRP A 77 1.20 -2.10 -3.71
N GLY A 78 1.55 -0.85 -4.01
CA GLY A 78 2.67 -0.48 -4.88
C GLY A 78 3.15 0.93 -4.56
N SER A 79 4.29 1.32 -5.13
CA SER A 79 4.95 2.60 -4.86
C SER A 79 4.21 3.83 -5.37
N GLY A 80 3.17 3.66 -6.19
CA GLY A 80 2.37 4.76 -6.71
C GLY A 80 2.88 5.30 -8.04
N SER A 81 3.70 6.36 -8.02
CA SER A 81 4.16 7.06 -9.23
C SER A 81 5.68 7.19 -9.34
N GLN A 82 6.40 6.32 -8.63
CA GLN A 82 7.85 6.28 -8.75
C GLN A 82 8.24 5.52 -10.02
N THR A 83 9.30 5.97 -10.68
CA THR A 83 9.95 5.23 -11.76
C THR A 83 10.73 4.04 -11.20
N ASP A 84 11.43 4.24 -10.09
CA ASP A 84 12.13 3.17 -9.37
C ASP A 84 11.22 2.50 -8.33
N ASN A 85 11.46 1.21 -8.07
CA ASN A 85 10.68 0.39 -7.12
C ASN A 85 9.20 0.29 -7.52
N ASP A 86 8.96 0.01 -8.79
CA ASP A 86 7.67 -0.09 -9.47
C ASP A 86 6.94 -1.42 -9.26
N GLY A 87 7.47 -2.29 -8.42
CA GLY A 87 6.86 -3.55 -8.03
C GLY A 87 5.55 -3.38 -7.29
N MET A 88 4.63 -4.31 -7.54
CA MET A 88 3.31 -4.41 -6.93
C MET A 88 3.15 -5.75 -6.25
N TYR A 89 2.51 -5.75 -5.09
CA TYR A 89 2.50 -6.90 -4.19
C TYR A 89 1.14 -7.07 -3.53
N ALA A 90 0.87 -8.28 -3.02
CA ALA A 90 -0.27 -8.61 -2.18
C ALA A 90 0.19 -9.34 -0.92
N PHE A 91 -0.52 -9.15 0.19
CA PHE A 91 -0.28 -9.86 1.46
C PHE A 91 -1.59 -10.48 1.92
N ASN A 92 -1.58 -11.79 2.18
CA ASN A 92 -2.73 -12.50 2.73
C ASN A 92 -2.78 -12.35 4.24
N TRP A 93 -3.88 -11.85 4.79
CA TRP A 93 -4.01 -11.62 6.24
C TRP A 93 -3.90 -12.89 7.08
N SER A 94 -4.47 -13.99 6.59
CA SER A 94 -4.57 -15.25 7.35
C SER A 94 -3.34 -16.13 7.22
N ARG A 95 -2.72 -16.13 6.03
CA ARG A 95 -1.56 -16.99 5.73
C ARG A 95 -0.22 -16.29 5.95
N SER A 96 -0.23 -14.97 6.12
CA SER A 96 0.99 -14.16 6.19
C SER A 96 1.91 -14.34 4.99
N GLU A 97 1.32 -14.55 3.82
CA GLU A 97 2.03 -14.79 2.55
C GLU A 97 2.06 -13.51 1.71
N VAL A 98 3.23 -13.20 1.15
CA VAL A 98 3.40 -12.12 0.17
C VAL A 98 3.43 -12.71 -1.25
N LYS A 99 2.66 -12.12 -2.15
CA LYS A 99 2.68 -12.43 -3.59
C LYS A 99 3.17 -11.21 -4.38
N TYR A 100 4.00 -11.46 -5.38
CA TYR A 100 4.34 -10.47 -6.39
C TYR A 100 3.27 -10.45 -7.49
N LEU A 101 2.80 -9.26 -7.87
CA LEU A 101 1.72 -9.07 -8.83
C LEU A 101 2.21 -8.60 -10.21
N GLY A 102 3.45 -8.11 -10.27
CA GLY A 102 4.03 -7.47 -11.45
C GLY A 102 4.61 -6.11 -11.13
N ALA A 103 5.06 -5.40 -12.16
CA ALA A 103 5.64 -4.07 -12.07
C ALA A 103 5.03 -3.17 -13.15
N CYS A 104 4.97 -1.86 -12.87
CA CYS A 104 4.51 -0.86 -13.82
C CYS A 104 5.18 0.48 -13.49
N GLU A 105 6.23 0.82 -14.25
CA GLU A 105 7.00 2.04 -14.07
C GLU A 105 6.08 3.28 -14.05
N GLY A 106 6.26 4.16 -13.07
CA GLY A 106 5.49 5.40 -12.94
C GLY A 106 4.01 5.22 -12.56
N TYR A 107 3.50 3.98 -12.46
CA TYR A 107 2.10 3.70 -12.15
C TYR A 107 1.86 2.39 -11.37
N ALA A 108 2.72 2.07 -10.40
CA ALA A 108 2.60 0.91 -9.51
C ALA A 108 1.43 1.05 -8.51
N ARG A 109 0.18 0.87 -8.99
CA ARG A 109 -1.06 1.13 -8.24
C ARG A 109 -2.06 -0.03 -8.37
N PRO A 110 -1.79 -1.20 -7.76
CA PRO A 110 -2.72 -2.32 -7.81
C PRO A 110 -3.96 -2.00 -6.96
N THR A 111 -5.12 -2.51 -7.38
CA THR A 111 -6.37 -2.34 -6.65
C THR A 111 -7.11 -3.65 -6.51
N ILE A 112 -7.61 -3.97 -5.33
CA ILE A 112 -8.45 -5.15 -5.07
C ILE A 112 -9.90 -4.73 -4.80
N ALA A 113 -10.85 -5.54 -5.26
CA ALA A 113 -12.27 -5.38 -4.92
C ALA A 113 -12.49 -5.59 -3.41
N SER A 114 -13.43 -4.85 -2.84
CA SER A 114 -13.73 -4.91 -1.40
C SER A 114 -14.46 -6.20 -0.98
N ASP A 115 -15.20 -6.81 -1.90
CA ASP A 115 -16.11 -7.93 -1.67
C ASP A 115 -15.65 -9.25 -2.30
N SER A 116 -14.55 -9.24 -3.05
CA SER A 116 -13.99 -10.41 -3.73
C SER A 116 -12.47 -10.29 -3.84
N ASN A 117 -11.79 -11.36 -4.25
CA ASN A 117 -10.35 -11.34 -4.47
C ASN A 117 -9.95 -10.90 -5.89
N VAL A 118 -10.88 -10.29 -6.62
CA VAL A 118 -10.58 -9.72 -7.94
C VAL A 118 -9.61 -8.56 -7.76
N VAL A 119 -8.47 -8.64 -8.44
CA VAL A 119 -7.41 -7.65 -8.43
C VAL A 119 -7.22 -7.09 -9.83
N ARG A 120 -7.08 -5.77 -9.92
CA ARG A 120 -6.68 -5.05 -11.12
C ARG A 120 -5.25 -4.55 -10.91
N VAL A 121 -4.34 -4.98 -11.78
CA VAL A 121 -2.93 -4.67 -11.72
C VAL A 121 -2.55 -3.87 -12.96
N PRO A 122 -2.08 -2.61 -12.81
CA PRO A 122 -1.50 -1.87 -13.92
C PRO A 122 -0.40 -2.65 -14.61
N THR A 123 -0.29 -2.49 -15.92
CA THR A 123 0.81 -3.05 -16.70
C THR A 123 1.30 -2.00 -17.68
N ASP A 124 2.59 -2.08 -17.99
CA ASP A 124 3.23 -1.15 -18.89
C ASP A 124 2.62 -1.18 -20.31
N ASN A 125 2.79 -0.08 -21.03
CA ASN A 125 2.41 0.08 -22.40
C ASN A 125 3.67 0.03 -23.28
N ASP A 126 3.94 -1.10 -23.92
CA ASP A 126 5.08 -1.25 -24.86
C ASP A 126 5.10 -0.24 -26.05
N SER A 127 4.22 0.78 -26.12
CA SER A 127 4.14 1.75 -27.25
C SER A 127 3.04 2.86 -27.20
N GLY A 128 2.37 3.17 -26.08
CA GLY A 128 1.21 4.12 -26.11
C GLY A 128 1.03 5.04 -24.89
N PRO A 129 0.13 6.04 -24.94
CA PRO A 129 -0.04 7.02 -23.86
C PRO A 129 -0.95 6.56 -22.70
N ALA A 130 -1.59 5.39 -22.78
CA ALA A 130 -2.57 4.91 -21.80
C ALA A 130 -2.07 3.69 -21.04
N VAL A 131 -2.28 3.66 -19.71
CA VAL A 131 -1.98 2.51 -18.85
C VAL A 131 -2.93 1.35 -19.17
N ARG A 132 -2.40 0.13 -19.28
CA ARG A 132 -3.19 -1.10 -19.41
C ARG A 132 -3.34 -1.76 -18.05
N PHE A 133 -4.30 -2.68 -17.96
CA PHE A 133 -4.57 -3.40 -16.71
C PHE A 133 -4.80 -4.88 -16.98
N ASN A 134 -4.12 -5.71 -16.21
CA ASN A 134 -4.49 -7.10 -16.04
C ASN A 134 -5.53 -7.21 -14.92
N VAL A 135 -6.57 -7.98 -15.15
CA VAL A 135 -7.60 -8.30 -14.14
C VAL A 135 -7.55 -9.80 -13.88
N GLY A 136 -7.43 -10.18 -12.61
CA GLY A 136 -7.37 -11.57 -12.17
C GLY A 136 -7.94 -11.73 -10.78
N SER A 137 -7.79 -12.92 -10.19
CA SER A 137 -8.20 -13.19 -8.81
C SER A 137 -7.00 -13.68 -7.99
N LEU A 138 -6.96 -13.31 -6.71
CA LEU A 138 -5.98 -13.82 -5.76
C LEU A 138 -6.52 -15.06 -5.04
N ASP A 139 -5.77 -16.15 -5.11
CA ASP A 139 -6.07 -17.42 -4.42
C ASP A 139 -5.37 -17.56 -3.07
#